data_AF-A0A2X1J2U2-F1
#
_entry.id   AF-A0A2X1J2U2-F1
#
_cell.length_a   1.000
_cell.length_b   1.000
_cell.length_c   1.000
_cell.angle_alpha   90.00
_cell.angle_beta   90.00
_cell.angle_gamma   90.00
#
_symmetry.space_group_name_H-M   'P 1'
#
loop_
_entity.id
_entity.type
_entity.pdbx_description
1 polymer ?
#
loop_
_entity_poly.entity_id
_entity_poly.type
_entity_poly.pdbx_seq_one_letter_code
_entity_poly.pdbx_strand_id
1 'polypeptide(L)'
;MVYIGNLGRELSLPAANLKLESKLAIMEQYVGKKVIDAVIVGPKVDVSAVKERIVIQEVLEASDIPYRHDRQLLHNALEKALQALG
;
A
#
# COMPACT_ATOMS: atom_id res chain seq x y z
N MET A 1 6.62 4.09 9.58
CA MET A 1 6.96 3.80 8.15
C MET A 1 5.67 3.69 7.35
N VAL A 2 5.68 4.08 6.07
CA VAL A 2 4.52 3.98 5.17
C VAL A 2 4.79 2.92 4.10
N TYR A 3 3.88 1.97 3.92
CA TYR A 3 3.89 1.00 2.82
C TYR A 3 3.08 1.53 1.64
N ILE A 4 3.62 1.44 0.43
CA ILE A 4 2.92 1.81 -0.82
C ILE A 4 2.69 0.52 -1.62
N GLY A 5 1.42 0.23 -1.89
CA GLY A 5 1.01 -0.93 -2.67
C GLY A 5 1.31 -0.80 -4.16
N ASN A 6 1.58 -1.95 -4.78
CA ASN A 6 1.72 -2.08 -6.22
C ASN A 6 0.39 -1.78 -6.93
N LEU A 7 0.45 -1.07 -8.07
CA LEU A 7 -0.71 -0.83 -8.95
C LEU A 7 -0.95 -1.98 -9.91
N GLY A 8 0.13 -2.52 -10.46
CA GLY A 8 0.10 -3.63 -11.41
C GLY A 8 -0.02 -4.98 -10.71
N ARG A 9 -0.44 -5.98 -11.50
CA ARG A 9 -0.32 -7.38 -11.08
C ARG A 9 1.15 -7.74 -10.95
N GLU A 10 1.51 -8.33 -9.83
CA GLU A 10 2.85 -8.87 -9.63
C GLU A 10 3.12 -10.00 -10.64
N LEU A 11 4.29 -9.96 -11.28
CA LEU A 11 4.67 -10.92 -12.31
C LEU A 11 5.01 -12.29 -11.72
N SER A 12 5.44 -12.33 -10.45
CA SER A 12 5.65 -13.59 -9.75
C SER A 12 4.32 -14.12 -9.20
N LEU A 13 3.90 -15.30 -9.69
CA LEU A 13 2.70 -16.00 -9.24
C LEU A 13 2.59 -16.15 -7.70
N PRO A 14 3.69 -16.42 -6.95
CA PRO A 14 3.60 -16.52 -5.49
C PRO A 14 3.22 -15.19 -4.82
N ALA A 15 3.81 -14.07 -5.24
CA ALA A 15 3.52 -12.77 -4.63
C ALA A 15 2.13 -12.25 -5.04
N ALA A 16 1.73 -12.51 -6.29
CA ALA A 16 0.44 -12.06 -6.83
C ALA A 16 -0.77 -12.58 -6.05
N ASN A 17 -0.65 -13.74 -5.39
CA ASN A 17 -1.71 -14.35 -4.58
C ASN A 17 -1.63 -14.00 -3.09
N LEU A 18 -0.60 -13.28 -2.64
CA LEU A 18 -0.51 -12.89 -1.24
C LEU A 18 -1.50 -11.78 -0.93
N LYS A 19 -2.27 -12.00 0.14
CA LYS A 19 -3.10 -10.96 0.74
C LYS A 19 -2.22 -9.82 1.27
N LEU A 20 -2.76 -8.61 1.29
CA LEU A 20 -2.05 -7.42 1.74
C LEU A 20 -1.48 -7.60 3.17
N GLU A 21 -2.27 -8.10 4.11
CA GLU A 21 -1.82 -8.41 5.48
C GLU A 21 -0.58 -9.33 5.49
N SER A 22 -0.58 -10.40 4.70
CA SER A 22 0.54 -11.34 4.62
C SER A 22 1.79 -10.68 4.04
N LYS A 23 1.65 -9.79 3.05
CA LYS A 23 2.78 -9.01 2.50
C LYS A 23 3.42 -8.14 3.57
N LEU A 24 2.60 -7.41 4.33
CA LEU A 24 3.08 -6.57 5.45
C LEU A 24 3.79 -7.42 6.51
N ALA A 25 3.19 -8.56 6.89
CA ALA A 25 3.76 -9.46 7.89
C ALA A 25 5.12 -10.03 7.45
N ILE A 26 5.27 -10.44 6.18
CA ILE A 26 6.55 -10.92 5.64
C ILE A 26 7.60 -9.81 5.69
N MET A 27 7.26 -8.58 5.27
CA MET A 27 8.20 -7.46 5.32
C MET A 27 8.64 -7.16 6.75
N GLU A 28 7.70 -7.08 7.70
CA GLU A 28 8.00 -6.82 9.11
C GLU A 28 8.78 -7.95 9.77
N GLN A 29 8.57 -9.21 9.35
CA GLN A 29 9.37 -10.35 9.78
C GLN A 29 10.83 -10.20 9.35
N TYR A 30 11.10 -9.81 8.09
CA TYR A 30 12.46 -9.55 7.62
C TYR A 30 13.12 -8.35 8.30
N VAL A 31 12.35 -7.32 8.64
CA VAL A 31 12.82 -6.17 9.43
C VAL A 31 13.06 -6.56 10.91
N GLY A 32 12.39 -7.61 11.40
CA GLY A 32 12.49 -8.11 12.78
C GLY A 32 11.59 -7.38 13.79
N LYS A 33 10.67 -6.51 13.34
CA LYS A 33 9.71 -5.79 14.18
C LYS A 33 8.56 -5.22 13.36
N LYS A 34 7.41 -4.96 14.02
CA LYS A 34 6.32 -4.18 13.44
C LYS A 34 6.72 -2.71 13.32
N VAL A 35 6.69 -2.16 12.11
CA VAL A 35 7.20 -0.81 11.77
C VAL A 35 6.32 -0.08 10.75
N ILE A 36 5.37 -0.77 10.11
CA ILE A 36 4.50 -0.18 9.10
C ILE A 36 3.26 0.38 9.81
N ASP A 37 3.22 1.70 9.92
CA ASP A 37 2.17 2.44 10.63
C ASP A 37 1.01 2.84 9.68
N ALA A 38 1.32 3.03 8.39
CA ALA A 38 0.35 3.39 7.38
C ALA A 38 0.53 2.60 6.07
N VAL A 39 -0.57 2.40 5.36
CA VAL A 39 -0.65 1.64 4.12
C VAL A 39 -1.41 2.47 3.08
N ILE A 40 -0.79 2.72 1.93
CA ILE A 40 -1.38 3.43 0.79
C ILE A 40 -1.58 2.41 -0.34
N VAL A 41 -2.83 2.21 -0.79
CA VAL A 41 -3.17 1.22 -1.82
C VAL A 41 -4.23 1.73 -2.79
N GLY A 42 -4.34 1.05 -3.94
CA GLY A 42 -5.39 1.32 -4.93
C GLY A 42 -6.80 0.96 -4.44
N PRO A 43 -7.86 1.46 -5.10
CA PRO A 43 -9.26 1.35 -4.65
C PRO A 43 -9.82 -0.07 -4.70
N LYS A 44 -9.16 -0.97 -5.45
CA LYS A 44 -9.60 -2.37 -5.63
C LYS A 44 -8.86 -3.36 -4.72
N VAL A 45 -7.92 -2.88 -3.90
CA VAL A 45 -7.14 -3.74 -3.00
C VAL A 45 -7.99 -4.10 -1.78
N ASP A 46 -8.07 -5.39 -1.44
CA ASP A 46 -8.74 -5.81 -0.21
C ASP A 46 -7.91 -5.42 1.03
N VAL A 47 -8.49 -4.55 1.86
CA VAL A 47 -7.89 -4.03 3.10
C VAL A 47 -8.59 -4.56 4.35
N SER A 48 -9.59 -5.44 4.22
CA SER A 48 -10.44 -5.89 5.33
C SER A 48 -9.67 -6.58 6.46
N ALA A 49 -8.57 -7.27 6.12
CA ALA A 49 -7.69 -7.94 7.08
C ALA A 49 -6.61 -7.02 7.68
N VAL A 50 -6.43 -5.79 7.17
CA VAL A 50 -5.43 -4.86 7.69
C VAL A 50 -5.99 -4.19 8.96
N LYS A 51 -5.40 -4.54 10.11
CA LYS A 51 -5.74 -3.97 11.41
C LYS A 51 -4.59 -3.12 11.94
N GLU A 52 -4.93 -2.21 12.87
CA GLU A 52 -3.97 -1.40 13.66
C GLU A 52 -3.05 -0.51 12.80
N ARG A 53 -3.46 -0.16 11.59
CA ARG A 53 -2.70 0.69 10.66
C ARG A 53 -3.63 1.70 10.03
N ILE A 54 -3.09 2.86 9.70
CA ILE A 54 -3.79 3.85 8.88
C ILE A 54 -3.87 3.30 7.45
N VAL A 55 -5.06 3.30 6.86
CA VAL A 55 -5.28 2.84 5.48
C VAL A 55 -5.77 4.01 4.64
N ILE A 56 -4.97 4.36 3.63
CA ILE A 56 -5.36 5.32 2.58
C ILE A 56 -5.62 4.52 1.31
N GLN A 57 -6.87 4.50 0.88
CA GLN A 57 -7.32 3.74 -0.30
C GLN A 57 -7.87 4.71 -1.36
N GLU A 58 -7.06 5.02 -2.37
CA GLU A 58 -7.37 6.04 -3.37
C GLU A 58 -6.92 5.61 -4.77
N VAL A 59 -7.40 6.32 -5.80
CA VAL A 59 -6.85 6.18 -7.16
C VAL A 59 -5.45 6.77 -7.15
N LEU A 60 -4.46 5.95 -7.50
CA LEU A 60 -3.05 6.31 -7.47
C LEU A 60 -2.40 6.21 -8.85
N GLU A 61 -3.07 5.60 -9.82
CA GLU A 61 -2.59 5.39 -11.18
C GLU A 61 -2.79 6.64 -12.05
N ALA A 62 -1.86 6.87 -12.97
CA ALA A 62 -2.01 7.90 -13.98
C ALA A 62 -3.07 7.49 -15.01
N SER A 63 -3.82 8.46 -15.53
CA SER A 63 -4.92 8.20 -16.48
C SER A 63 -4.47 7.63 -17.82
N ASP A 64 -3.21 7.86 -18.19
CA ASP A 64 -2.58 7.42 -19.43
C ASP A 64 -1.87 6.06 -19.31
N ILE A 65 -1.31 5.75 -18.13
CA ILE A 65 -0.52 4.53 -17.89
C ILE A 65 -0.96 3.88 -16.56
N PRO A 66 -1.75 2.80 -16.60
CA PRO A 66 -2.43 2.26 -15.40
C PRO A 66 -1.50 1.58 -14.38
N TYR A 67 -0.28 1.20 -14.78
CA TYR A 67 0.70 0.59 -13.88
C TYR A 67 1.74 1.60 -13.34
N ARG A 68 1.55 2.89 -13.63
CA ARG A 68 2.42 3.97 -13.15
C ARG A 68 1.65 4.81 -12.14
N HIS A 69 2.27 5.05 -10.99
CA HIS A 69 1.71 6.01 -10.03
C HIS A 69 1.72 7.42 -10.62
N ASP A 70 0.57 8.10 -10.55
CA ASP A 70 0.54 9.54 -10.73
C ASP A 70 1.21 10.19 -9.53
N ARG A 71 2.22 11.02 -9.80
CA ARG A 71 3.03 11.64 -8.76
C ARG A 71 2.21 12.55 -7.84
N GLN A 72 1.25 13.29 -8.38
CA GLN A 72 0.44 14.22 -7.60
C GLN A 72 -0.56 13.46 -6.73
N LEU A 73 -1.21 12.42 -7.27
CA LEU A 73 -2.13 11.59 -6.51
C LEU A 73 -1.41 10.86 -5.37
N LEU A 74 -0.23 10.28 -5.64
CA LEU A 74 0.57 9.63 -4.61
C LEU A 74 1.06 10.62 -3.54
N HIS A 75 1.50 11.82 -3.95
CA HIS A 75 1.90 12.86 -3.00
C HIS A 75 0.73 13.25 -2.08
N ASN A 76 -0.46 13.48 -2.62
CA ASN A 76 -1.64 13.81 -1.83
C ASN A 76 -2.01 12.68 -0.85
N ALA A 77 -1.87 11.41 -1.26
CA ALA A 77 -2.10 10.27 -0.38
C ALA A 77 -1.07 10.18 0.76
N LEU A 78 0.19 10.53 0.49
CA LEU A 78 1.25 10.62 1.51
C LEU A 78 0.97 11.74 2.52
N GLU A 79 0.52 12.91 2.06
CA GLU A 79 0.12 14.01 2.96
C GLU A 79 -1.02 13.59 3.90
N LYS A 80 -2.04 12.89 3.38
CA LYS A 80 -3.12 12.33 4.20
C LYS A 80 -2.62 11.31 5.22
N ALA A 81 -1.69 10.45 4.83
CA ALA A 81 -1.09 9.47 5.73
C ALA A 81 -0.28 10.17 6.84
N LEU A 82 0.51 11.19 6.50
CA LEU A 82 1.25 12.02 7.46
C LEU A 82 0.30 12.71 8.45
N GLN A 83 -0.76 13.36 7.94
CA GLN A 83 -1.75 14.03 8.78
C GLN A 83 -2.46 13.08 9.74
N ALA A 84 -2.73 11.84 9.31
CA ALA A 84 -3.36 10.83 10.15
C ALA A 84 -2.42 10.23 11.21
N LEU A 85 -1.10 10.27 10.99
CA LEU A 85 -0.09 9.77 11.93
C LEU A 85 0.14 10.72 13.12
N GLY A 86 -0.20 12.01 12.97
CA GLY A 86 -0.02 13.05 13.99
C GLY A 86 1.31 13.77 13.85
#